data_AF-A0A5R1NLU0-F1
#
_entry.id   AF-A0A5R1NLU0-F1
#
_cell.length_a   1.000
_cell.length_b   1.000
_cell.length_c   1.000
_cell.angle_alpha   90.00
_cell.angle_beta   90.00
_cell.angle_gamma   90.00
#
_symmetry.space_group_name_H-M   'P 1'
#
loop_
_entity.id
_entity.type
_entity.pdbx_description
1 polymer ?
#
loop_
_entity_poly.entity_id
_entity_poly.type
_entity_poly.pdbx_seq_one_letter_code
_entity_poly.pdbx_strand_id
1 'polypeptide(L)'
;MICTRVRLVAILALSTSMAGCSIDGGDDCLAVAWASKVSIELTGDTGDVEAIELLCDGSPCQDGTVERLKGLENPNKPTPVPPADVTDANVTQVDGDTWTTSFMLDVPDRATVRAIASNGEVLAERDVIFEWKRVGGSELCGGPMEAEPITLDIRP
;
A
#
# COMPACT_ATOMS: atom_id res chain seq x y z
N MET A 1 36.56 -9.50 72.42
CA MET A 1 35.99 -10.86 72.39
C MET A 1 35.58 -11.18 70.97
N ILE A 2 36.22 -12.19 70.40
CA ILE A 2 35.98 -12.75 69.07
C ILE A 2 34.72 -13.63 69.13
N CYS A 3 33.79 -13.45 68.21
CA CYS A 3 32.86 -14.50 67.84
C CYS A 3 32.75 -14.55 66.31
N THR A 4 32.96 -15.76 65.79
CA THR A 4 33.31 -16.08 64.42
C THR A 4 32.07 -16.39 63.58
N ARG A 5 32.01 -15.78 62.40
CA ARG A 5 31.44 -16.22 61.10
C ARG A 5 30.30 -17.26 61.10
N VAL A 6 29.17 -16.88 60.50
CA VAL A 6 28.48 -17.73 59.52
C VAL A 6 28.03 -16.85 58.35
N ARG A 7 28.51 -17.19 57.15
CA ARG A 7 28.09 -16.58 55.88
C ARG A 7 26.70 -17.12 55.53
N LEU A 8 25.75 -16.23 55.25
CA LEU A 8 24.64 -16.53 54.36
C LEU A 8 24.45 -15.35 53.42
N VAL A 9 24.93 -15.58 52.20
CA VAL A 9 24.74 -14.77 51.03
C VAL A 9 23.25 -14.84 50.68
N ALA A 10 22.51 -13.76 50.88
CA ALA A 10 21.18 -13.59 50.31
C ALA A 10 21.31 -12.52 49.22
N ILE A 11 21.69 -12.95 48.02
CA ILE A 11 21.53 -12.16 46.81
C ILE A 11 20.03 -12.09 46.57
N LEU A 12 19.38 -11.04 47.07
CA LEU A 12 18.06 -10.64 46.60
C LEU A 12 18.24 -10.11 45.18
N ALA A 13 18.23 -11.02 44.22
CA ALA A 13 17.92 -10.68 42.84
C ALA A 13 16.47 -10.20 42.83
N LEU A 14 16.27 -8.88 42.94
CA LEU A 14 15.01 -8.26 42.56
C LEU A 14 14.87 -8.46 41.05
N SER A 15 14.28 -9.59 40.67
CA SER A 15 13.77 -9.83 39.34
C SER A 15 12.69 -8.79 39.08
N THR A 16 13.06 -7.70 38.43
CA THR A 16 12.11 -6.74 37.85
C THR A 16 11.41 -7.48 36.73
N SER A 17 10.26 -8.09 37.04
CA SER A 17 9.32 -8.56 36.04
C SER A 17 8.84 -7.35 35.26
N MET A 18 9.49 -7.07 34.13
CA MET A 18 8.94 -6.19 33.11
C MET A 18 7.65 -6.86 32.65
N ALA A 19 6.53 -6.43 33.22
CA ALA A 19 5.22 -6.67 32.65
C ALA A 19 5.21 -5.94 31.31
N GLY A 20 5.59 -6.67 30.26
CA GLY A 20 5.35 -6.23 28.90
C GLY A 20 3.85 -6.02 28.76
N CYS A 21 3.45 -4.81 28.37
CA CYS A 21 2.09 -4.58 27.91
C CYS A 21 1.86 -5.48 26.69
N SER A 22 1.14 -6.57 26.88
CA SER A 22 0.52 -7.30 25.77
C SER A 22 -0.54 -6.36 25.21
N ILE A 23 -0.18 -5.62 24.16
CA ILE A 23 -1.15 -4.95 23.32
C ILE A 23 -1.79 -6.06 22.50
N ASP A 24 -3.06 -6.31 22.73
CA ASP A 24 -3.85 -7.29 21.99
C ASP A 24 -3.96 -6.88 20.50
N GLY A 25 -2.99 -7.32 19.69
CA GLY A 25 -3.22 -7.94 18.38
C GLY A 25 -3.88 -7.14 17.25
N GLY A 26 -3.89 -5.81 17.26
CA GLY A 26 -4.48 -5.02 16.16
C GLY A 26 -3.72 -3.77 15.71
N ASP A 27 -2.94 -3.14 16.57
CA ASP A 27 -2.41 -1.78 16.33
C ASP A 27 -1.00 -1.71 15.73
N ASP A 28 -0.24 -2.82 15.68
CA ASP A 28 1.17 -2.80 15.27
C ASP A 28 1.36 -2.52 13.76
N CYS A 29 0.34 -2.80 12.94
CA CYS A 29 0.44 -2.68 11.48
C CYS A 29 0.06 -1.29 10.96
N LEU A 30 -0.74 -0.51 11.71
CA LEU A 30 -1.16 0.83 11.30
C LEU A 30 -0.04 1.87 11.38
N ALA A 31 1.04 1.58 12.11
CA ALA A 31 2.22 2.43 12.17
C ALA A 31 3.02 2.47 10.85
N VAL A 32 2.76 1.55 9.90
CA VAL A 32 3.52 1.45 8.64
C VAL A 32 2.56 1.48 7.45
N ALA A 33 2.34 2.69 6.91
CA ALA A 33 1.72 2.83 5.60
C ALA A 33 2.69 2.35 4.52
N TRP A 34 2.19 1.58 3.56
CA TRP A 34 2.94 1.10 2.42
C TRP A 34 2.19 1.37 1.12
N ALA A 35 2.95 1.54 0.05
CA ALA A 35 2.45 1.73 -1.30
C ALA A 35 2.94 0.59 -2.19
N SER A 36 2.04 0.07 -3.01
CA SER A 36 2.35 -0.83 -4.10
C SER A 36 2.43 -0.05 -5.40
N LYS A 37 3.23 -0.49 -6.37
CA LYS A 37 3.42 0.23 -7.63
C LYS A 37 3.36 -0.69 -8.84
N VAL A 38 2.95 -0.13 -9.97
CA VAL A 38 3.06 -0.74 -11.29
C VAL A 38 3.45 0.33 -12.31
N SER A 39 4.23 -0.06 -13.31
CA SER A 39 4.58 0.80 -14.45
C SER A 39 3.72 0.47 -15.65
N ILE A 40 3.49 1.47 -16.48
CA ILE A 40 2.81 1.37 -17.77
C ILE A 40 3.79 1.89 -18.81
N GLU A 41 4.11 1.04 -19.77
CA GLU A 41 5.04 1.32 -20.87
C GLU A 41 4.23 1.45 -22.15
N LEU A 42 4.31 2.62 -22.76
CA LEU A 42 3.67 2.91 -24.04
C LEU A 42 4.59 2.48 -25.18
N THR A 43 4.01 1.89 -26.22
CA THR A 43 4.71 1.56 -27.46
C THR A 43 3.94 2.10 -28.67
N GLY A 44 4.61 2.33 -29.79
CA GLY A 44 3.97 2.86 -31.00
C GLY A 44 4.10 4.38 -31.10
N ASP A 45 3.07 5.05 -31.61
CA ASP A 45 3.04 6.51 -31.76
C ASP A 45 2.42 7.17 -30.51
N THR A 46 3.27 7.52 -29.55
CA THR A 46 2.86 8.00 -28.23
C THR A 46 2.70 9.52 -28.15
N GLY A 47 3.01 10.24 -29.23
CA GLY A 47 3.12 11.70 -29.23
C GLY A 47 1.82 12.45 -28.91
N ASP A 48 0.68 11.80 -29.14
CA ASP A 48 -0.65 12.37 -28.88
C ASP A 48 -1.25 11.94 -27.53
N VAL A 49 -0.54 11.10 -26.74
CA VAL A 49 -1.00 10.66 -25.43
C VAL A 49 -0.80 11.75 -24.39
N GLU A 50 -1.89 12.26 -23.84
CA GLU A 50 -1.90 13.33 -22.83
C GLU A 50 -2.09 12.77 -21.40
N ALA A 51 -2.86 11.69 -21.26
CA ALA A 51 -3.16 11.09 -19.97
C ALA A 51 -3.30 9.57 -20.05
N ILE A 52 -3.08 8.91 -18.92
CA ILE A 52 -3.37 7.49 -18.72
C ILE A 52 -4.42 7.35 -17.62
N GLU A 53 -5.51 6.66 -17.94
CA GLU A 53 -6.56 6.31 -16.97
C GLU A 53 -6.47 4.84 -16.58
N LEU A 54 -6.71 4.56 -15.30
CA LEU A 54 -6.94 3.21 -14.80
C LEU A 54 -8.36 3.09 -14.28
N LEU A 55 -9.13 2.18 -14.87
CA LEU A 55 -10.50 1.89 -14.45
C LEU A 55 -10.57 0.53 -13.75
N CYS A 56 -10.99 0.53 -12.50
CA CYS A 56 -11.32 -0.66 -11.73
C CYS A 56 -12.85 -0.81 -11.71
N ASP A 57 -13.35 -1.94 -12.21
CA ASP A 57 -14.79 -2.24 -12.32
C ASP A 57 -15.60 -1.14 -13.04
N GLY A 58 -14.98 -0.49 -14.04
CA GLY A 58 -15.61 0.56 -14.86
C GLY A 58 -15.62 1.96 -14.25
N SER A 59 -15.00 2.15 -13.08
CA SER A 59 -14.77 3.46 -12.45
C SER A 59 -13.29 3.71 -12.23
N PRO A 60 -12.81 4.96 -12.08
CA PRO A 60 -11.42 5.22 -11.72
C PRO A 60 -11.00 4.35 -10.53
N CYS A 61 -9.84 3.70 -10.64
CA CYS A 61 -9.31 2.93 -9.53
C CYS A 61 -9.15 3.86 -8.32
N GLN A 62 -9.63 3.43 -7.16
CA GLN A 62 -9.59 4.24 -5.94
C GLN A 62 -8.31 3.93 -5.16
N ASP A 63 -7.79 4.93 -4.46
CA ASP A 63 -6.73 4.68 -3.49
C ASP A 63 -7.25 3.92 -2.26
N GLY A 64 -6.63 2.77 -1.96
CA GLY A 64 -7.09 1.80 -0.96
C GLY A 64 -7.04 2.29 0.50
N THR A 65 -6.50 3.49 0.74
CA THR A 65 -6.37 4.10 2.06
C THR A 65 -7.70 4.11 2.83
N VAL A 66 -8.80 4.45 2.17
CA VAL A 66 -10.10 4.70 2.82
C VAL A 66 -10.80 3.42 3.26
N GLU A 67 -10.91 2.42 2.38
CA GLU A 67 -11.65 1.19 2.66
C GLU A 67 -10.99 0.36 3.78
N ARG A 68 -9.66 0.32 3.80
CA ARG A 68 -8.93 -0.38 4.85
C ARG A 68 -9.07 0.29 6.22
N LEU A 69 -9.22 1.61 6.27
CA LEU A 69 -9.48 2.34 7.52
C LEU A 69 -10.88 2.05 8.07
N LYS A 70 -11.91 1.92 7.22
CA LYS A 70 -13.27 1.55 7.63
C LYS A 70 -13.35 0.14 8.24
N GLY A 71 -12.60 -0.82 7.69
CA GLY A 71 -12.56 -2.19 8.22
C GLY A 71 -11.92 -2.33 9.60
N LEU A 72 -11.27 -1.28 10.10
CA LEU A 72 -10.52 -1.26 11.37
C LEU A 72 -11.18 -0.36 12.42
N GLU A 73 -12.41 0.09 12.17
CA GLU A 73 -13.18 0.88 13.13
C GLU A 73 -13.43 0.06 14.41
N ASN A 74 -12.88 0.52 15.54
CA ASN A 74 -13.22 -0.03 16.84
C ASN A 74 -14.60 0.51 17.27
N PRO A 75 -15.64 -0.33 17.43
CA PRO A 75 -16.98 0.14 17.80
C PRO A 75 -17.03 0.84 19.17
N ASN A 76 -16.00 0.67 20.02
CA ASN A 76 -15.90 1.29 21.34
C ASN A 76 -15.01 2.55 21.37
N LYS A 77 -14.33 2.89 20.27
CA LYS A 77 -13.50 4.10 20.17
C LYS A 77 -13.67 4.70 18.77
N PRO A 78 -14.49 5.74 18.60
CA PRO A 78 -14.58 6.44 17.34
C PRO A 78 -13.22 7.06 17.04
N THR A 79 -12.47 6.46 16.12
CA THR A 79 -11.33 7.13 15.50
C THR A 79 -11.94 8.15 14.54
N PRO A 80 -11.56 9.44 14.59
CA PRO A 80 -11.96 10.38 13.57
C PRO A 80 -11.34 9.89 12.26
N VAL A 81 -12.13 9.21 11.43
CA VAL A 81 -11.78 9.00 10.03
C VAL A 81 -11.84 10.41 9.42
N PRO A 82 -10.72 10.97 8.95
CA PRO A 82 -10.79 12.20 8.16
C PRO A 82 -11.82 11.96 7.05
N PRO A 83 -12.64 12.96 6.66
CA PRO A 83 -13.50 12.79 5.49
C PRO A 83 -12.62 12.24 4.37
N ALA A 84 -12.96 11.03 3.96
CA ALA A 84 -12.23 10.30 2.96
C ALA A 84 -12.45 11.02 1.65
N ASP A 85 -11.53 11.90 1.28
CA ASP A 85 -11.35 12.21 -0.12
C ASP A 85 -10.83 10.91 -0.73
N VAL A 86 -11.76 10.11 -1.25
CA VAL A 86 -11.42 8.98 -2.11
C VAL A 86 -10.78 9.62 -3.32
N THR A 87 -9.46 9.53 -3.37
CA THR A 87 -8.69 10.07 -4.48
C THR A 87 -8.49 8.95 -5.48
N ASP A 88 -8.66 9.28 -6.76
CA ASP A 88 -8.37 8.36 -7.84
C ASP A 88 -6.88 7.99 -7.79
N ALA A 89 -6.56 6.77 -8.21
CA ALA A 89 -5.19 6.29 -8.32
C ALA A 89 -4.42 7.23 -9.24
N ASN A 90 -3.42 7.91 -8.68
CA ASN A 90 -2.66 8.92 -9.41
C ASN A 90 -1.71 8.23 -10.39
N VAL A 91 -2.03 8.30 -11.69
CA VAL A 91 -1.12 7.89 -12.76
C VAL A 91 -0.25 9.07 -13.14
N THR A 92 1.06 8.89 -13.04
CA THR A 92 2.05 9.97 -13.26
C THR A 92 3.06 9.54 -14.31
N GLN A 93 3.36 10.44 -15.26
CA GLN A 93 4.42 10.22 -16.23
C GLN A 93 5.79 10.35 -15.55
N VAL A 94 6.65 9.34 -15.73
CA VAL A 94 7.99 9.28 -15.15
C VAL A 94 9.05 9.64 -16.19
N ASP A 95 8.89 9.14 -17.41
CA ASP A 95 9.71 9.41 -18.59
C ASP A 95 8.80 9.29 -19.82
N GLY A 96 9.17 9.84 -20.98
CA GLY A 96 8.30 10.06 -22.14
C GLY A 96 7.22 8.98 -22.37
N ASP A 97 7.63 7.71 -22.45
CA ASP A 97 6.71 6.59 -22.70
C ASP A 97 6.41 5.73 -21.46
N THR A 98 6.87 6.15 -20.28
CA THR A 98 6.72 5.40 -19.02
C THR A 98 5.88 6.18 -18.02
N TRP A 99 4.79 5.57 -17.60
CA TRP A 99 3.91 6.05 -16.56
C TRP A 99 3.97 5.13 -15.35
N THR A 100 3.65 5.63 -14.18
CA THR A 100 3.55 4.82 -12.97
C THR A 100 2.31 5.20 -12.18
N THR A 101 1.74 4.21 -11.50
CA THR A 101 0.69 4.42 -10.51
C THR A 101 1.07 3.71 -9.23
N SER A 102 0.57 4.22 -8.11
CA SER A 102 0.74 3.63 -6.80
C SER A 102 -0.60 3.47 -6.10
N PHE A 103 -0.75 2.38 -5.37
CA PHE A 103 -1.91 2.07 -4.57
C PHE A 103 -1.51 1.92 -3.10
N MET A 104 -2.18 2.63 -2.21
CA MET A 104 -1.90 2.59 -0.78
C MET A 104 -2.72 1.50 -0.10
N LEU A 105 -2.06 0.73 0.77
CA LEU A 105 -2.65 -0.26 1.69
C LEU A 105 -3.41 -1.44 1.07
N ASP A 106 -3.83 -1.33 -0.19
CA ASP A 106 -4.51 -2.36 -0.96
C ASP A 106 -4.20 -2.21 -2.45
N VAL A 107 -4.46 -3.26 -3.23
CA VAL A 107 -4.22 -3.28 -4.69
C VAL A 107 -5.37 -3.93 -5.44
N PRO A 108 -5.73 -3.45 -6.64
CA PRO A 108 -6.75 -4.11 -7.45
C PRO A 108 -6.20 -5.37 -8.12
N ASP A 109 -7.07 -6.38 -8.30
CA ASP A 109 -6.71 -7.60 -9.07
C ASP A 109 -6.69 -7.36 -10.59
N ARG A 110 -7.53 -6.42 -11.06
CA ARG A 110 -7.71 -6.12 -12.48
C ARG A 110 -7.96 -4.65 -12.71
N ALA A 111 -7.64 -4.15 -13.90
CA ALA A 111 -8.03 -2.83 -14.35
C ALA A 111 -8.17 -2.79 -15.88
N THR A 112 -8.85 -1.77 -16.39
CA THR A 112 -8.77 -1.35 -17.79
C THR A 112 -7.87 -0.13 -17.85
N VAL A 113 -6.80 -0.21 -18.64
CA VAL A 113 -5.84 0.88 -18.85
C VAL A 113 -6.18 1.58 -20.16
N ARG A 114 -6.27 2.91 -20.14
CA ARG A 114 -6.60 3.72 -21.32
C ARG A 114 -5.57 4.80 -21.54
N ALA A 115 -5.14 4.98 -22.78
CA ALA A 115 -4.40 6.15 -23.22
C ALA A 115 -5.36 7.18 -23.83
N ILE A 116 -5.33 8.40 -23.31
CA ILE A 116 -6.26 9.47 -23.63
C ILE A 116 -5.50 10.61 -24.31
N ALA A 117 -6.02 11.08 -25.44
CA ALA A 117 -5.52 12.26 -26.13
C ALA A 117 -6.07 13.55 -25.49
N SER A 118 -5.47 14.70 -25.82
CA SER A 118 -5.88 16.02 -25.30
C SER A 118 -7.33 16.42 -25.63
N ASN A 119 -7.92 15.81 -26.67
CA ASN A 119 -9.33 16.00 -27.06
C ASN A 119 -10.30 15.03 -26.33
N GLY A 120 -9.80 14.14 -25.46
CA GLY A 120 -10.57 13.11 -24.76
C GLY A 120 -10.77 11.81 -25.54
N GLU A 121 -10.16 11.66 -26.71
CA GLU A 121 -10.19 10.42 -27.50
C GLU A 121 -9.36 9.32 -26.82
N VAL A 122 -9.86 8.09 -26.87
CA VAL A 122 -9.15 6.91 -26.37
C VAL A 122 -8.28 6.36 -27.51
N LEU A 123 -6.97 6.57 -27.41
CA LEU A 123 -5.99 6.13 -28.41
C LEU A 123 -5.67 4.63 -28.29
N ALA A 124 -5.73 4.09 -27.07
CA ALA A 124 -5.56 2.67 -26.80
C ALA A 124 -6.28 2.29 -25.51
N GLU A 125 -6.74 1.04 -25.45
CA GLU A 125 -7.40 0.46 -24.28
C GLU A 125 -7.00 -1.01 -24.12
N ARG A 126 -6.75 -1.43 -22.88
CA ARG A 126 -6.42 -2.82 -22.56
C ARG A 126 -6.88 -3.21 -21.16
N ASP A 127 -7.54 -4.36 -21.07
CA ASP A 127 -7.77 -5.03 -19.78
C ASP A 127 -6.51 -5.75 -19.31
N VAL A 128 -6.21 -5.59 -18.02
CA VAL A 128 -5.08 -6.20 -17.34
C VAL A 128 -5.52 -6.93 -16.08
N ILE A 129 -4.85 -8.04 -15.80
CA ILE A 129 -4.89 -8.73 -14.51
C ILE A 129 -3.51 -8.56 -13.90
N PHE A 130 -3.46 -8.06 -12.68
CA PHE A 130 -2.21 -7.78 -11.99
C PHE A 130 -1.71 -9.03 -11.25
N GLU A 131 -0.47 -9.41 -11.54
CA GLU A 131 0.24 -10.46 -10.81
C GLU A 131 1.13 -9.79 -9.76
N TRP A 132 0.54 -9.45 -8.60
CA TRP A 132 1.25 -8.74 -7.54
C TRP A 132 2.23 -9.64 -6.78
N LYS A 133 3.46 -9.15 -6.61
CA LYS A 133 4.50 -9.77 -5.80
C LYS A 133 4.84 -8.87 -4.62
N ARG A 134 4.75 -9.41 -3.40
CA ARG A 134 5.22 -8.72 -2.19
C ARG A 134 6.74 -8.53 -2.24
N VAL A 135 7.20 -7.30 -2.09
CA VAL A 135 8.63 -6.93 -2.09
C VAL A 135 9.13 -6.46 -0.72
N GLY A 136 8.24 -6.31 0.26
CA GLY A 136 8.60 -5.96 1.63
C GLY A 136 7.45 -6.17 2.61
N GLY A 137 7.70 -5.82 3.88
CA GLY A 137 6.73 -5.99 4.97
C GLY A 137 6.66 -7.42 5.52
N SER A 138 5.53 -7.78 6.12
CA SER A 138 5.31 -9.07 6.77
C SER A 138 3.96 -9.67 6.36
N GLU A 139 3.78 -10.97 6.58
CA GLU A 139 2.47 -11.60 6.35
C GLU A 139 1.39 -11.01 7.26
N LEU A 140 1.75 -10.66 8.50
CA LEU A 140 0.83 -10.11 9.50
C LEU A 140 0.33 -8.71 9.12
N CYS A 141 1.22 -7.83 8.64
CA CYS A 141 0.91 -6.43 8.38
C CYS A 141 0.71 -6.08 6.90
N GLY A 142 0.93 -7.06 6.02
CA GLY A 142 1.07 -6.79 4.60
C GLY A 142 2.37 -6.03 4.32
N GLY A 143 2.38 -5.27 3.25
CA GLY A 143 3.57 -4.58 2.78
C GLY A 143 3.53 -4.31 1.29
N PRO A 144 4.48 -3.49 0.80
CA PRO A 144 4.52 -3.04 -0.58
C PRO A 144 4.57 -4.22 -1.54
N MET A 145 3.85 -4.09 -2.64
CA MET A 145 3.84 -5.03 -3.74
C MET A 145 4.24 -4.34 -5.05
N GLU A 146 4.79 -5.14 -5.96
CA GLU A 146 5.09 -4.73 -7.32
C GLU A 146 4.43 -5.71 -8.29
N ALA A 147 3.87 -5.19 -9.38
CA ALA A 147 3.40 -6.00 -10.50
C ALA A 147 4.34 -5.83 -11.70
N GLU A 148 4.29 -6.78 -12.63
CA GLU A 148 5.00 -6.66 -13.91
C GLU A 148 4.53 -5.42 -14.69
N PRO A 149 5.42 -4.77 -15.48
CA PRO A 149 5.05 -3.65 -16.32
C PRO A 149 3.89 -3.97 -17.28
N ILE A 150 2.96 -3.04 -17.41
CA ILE A 150 1.88 -3.11 -18.40
C ILE A 150 2.39 -2.50 -19.71
N THR A 151 2.41 -3.27 -20.79
CA THR A 151 2.64 -2.71 -22.14
C THR A 151 1.31 -2.29 -22.77
N LEU A 152 1.21 -1.04 -23.23
CA LEU A 152 0.06 -0.51 -23.97
C LEU A 152 0.51 -0.02 -25.36
N ASP A 153 -0.01 -0.67 -26.40
CA ASP A 153 0.31 -0.39 -27.80
C ASP A 153 -0.62 0.72 -28.34
N ILE A 154 -0.04 1.88 -28.65
CA ILE A 154 -0.75 3.00 -29.25
C ILE A 154 -0.79 2.81 -30.76
N ARG A 155 -2.01 2.74 -31.29
CA ARG A 155 -2.25 2.55 -32.72
C ARG A 155 -2.75 3.85 -33.36
N PRO A 156 -2.28 4.16 -34.57
CA PRO A 156 -2.72 5.33 -35.33
C PRO A 156 -4.13 5.19 -35.90
#